data_AF-A0A7V9ZMI5-F1
#
_entry.id   AF-A0A7V9ZMI5-F1
#
_cell.length_a   1.000
_cell.length_b   1.000
_cell.length_c   1.000
_cell.angle_alpha   90.00
_cell.angle_beta   90.00
_cell.angle_gamma   90.00
#
_symmetry.space_group_name_H-M   'P 1'
#
loop_
_entity.id
_entity.type
_entity.pdbx_description
1 polymer ?
#
loop_
_entity_poly.entity_id
_entity_poly.type
_entity_poly.pdbx_seq_one_letter_code
_entity_poly.pdbx_strand_id
1 'polypeptide(L)'
;MFRVIYSFKLFAFFIPLFLISLLNAQMAGPAPQPVDVEKNVPDENIKSLDLEYVYGGDFIMGTLYDKDELTEMFMKYPNLEKLNISGQMSADEEIFALIHDQFPLLKEVKINGSLRFVNGDGMVYSYQEVNWYPVSSEMLGALVQNYSAIENIHLSLSTVNDEALEKLSVGAPALKEITLRGAVNVTDKGILVLVATLPSLESIDIRPFTLQQPMNGESMVTTQISKEVIQEIRGRGIEVYDETD
;
A
#
# COMPACT_ATOMS: atom_id res chain seq x y z
N MET A 1 -12.02 -19.75 -0.73
CA MET A 1 -12.33 -18.38 -0.26
C MET A 1 -12.79 -18.50 1.20
N PHE A 2 -11.86 -18.53 2.15
CA PHE A 2 -12.18 -18.58 3.57
C PHE A 2 -11.85 -17.23 4.19
N ARG A 3 -12.88 -16.56 4.72
CA ARG A 3 -12.78 -15.34 5.53
C ARG A 3 -13.05 -15.79 6.96
N VAL A 4 -12.04 -15.78 7.81
CA VAL A 4 -12.22 -16.04 9.24
C VAL A 4 -12.33 -14.69 9.93
N ILE A 5 -13.51 -14.36 10.44
CA ILE A 5 -13.79 -13.15 11.21
C ILE A 5 -13.86 -13.58 12.67
N TYR A 6 -12.87 -13.17 13.48
CA TYR A 6 -13.00 -13.24 14.94
C TYR A 6 -13.42 -11.86 15.46
N SER A 7 -14.61 -11.78 16.06
CA SER A 7 -15.05 -10.63 16.84
C SER A 7 -14.94 -10.99 18.32
N PHE A 8 -13.98 -10.42 19.03
CA PHE A 8 -13.93 -10.43 20.48
C PHE A 8 -14.15 -9.01 20.99
N LYS A 9 -15.33 -8.76 21.58
CA LYS A 9 -15.57 -7.58 22.41
C LYS A 9 -15.02 -7.88 23.80
N LEU A 10 -13.98 -7.16 24.24
CA LEU A 10 -13.52 -7.22 25.63
C LEU A 10 -13.91 -5.92 26.35
N PHE A 11 -14.81 -6.03 27.32
CA PHE A 11 -15.12 -5.00 28.30
C PHE A 11 -13.92 -4.84 29.24
N ALA A 12 -13.44 -3.61 29.43
CA ALA A 12 -12.39 -3.29 30.38
C ALA A 12 -12.93 -3.40 31.82
N PHE A 13 -12.36 -4.30 32.62
CA PHE A 13 -12.40 -4.23 34.08
C PHE A 13 -10.97 -4.02 34.59
N PHE A 14 -10.79 -3.00 35.42
CA PHE A 14 -9.54 -2.74 36.15
C PHE A 14 -9.27 -3.91 37.10
N ILE A 15 -8.28 -4.76 36.79
CA ILE A 15 -7.79 -5.80 37.70
C ILE A 15 -6.62 -5.21 38.50
N PRO A 16 -6.68 -5.18 39.85
CA PRO A 16 -5.55 -4.73 40.68
C PRO A 16 -4.33 -5.63 40.46
N LEU A 17 -3.14 -5.02 40.36
CA LEU A 17 -1.85 -5.67 40.06
C LEU A 17 -1.52 -6.91 40.92
N PHE A 18 -2.08 -7.04 42.13
CA PHE A 18 -1.84 -8.19 43.01
C PHE A 18 -2.60 -9.46 42.59
N LEU A 19 -3.70 -9.34 41.84
CA LEU A 19 -4.44 -10.50 41.28
C LEU A 19 -3.75 -11.08 40.03
N ILE A 20 -2.93 -10.29 39.33
CA ILE A 20 -2.19 -10.73 38.14
C ILE A 20 -1.09 -11.74 38.51
N SER A 21 -0.40 -11.56 39.65
CA SER A 21 0.65 -12.50 40.07
C SER A 21 0.09 -13.84 40.54
N LEU A 22 -1.09 -13.84 41.18
CA LEU A 22 -1.76 -15.07 41.64
C LEU A 22 -2.36 -15.86 40.47
N LEU A 23 -2.89 -15.17 39.45
CA LEU A 23 -3.36 -15.82 38.21
C LEU A 23 -2.20 -16.43 37.41
N ASN A 24 -1.05 -15.75 37.34
CA ASN A 24 0.14 -16.23 36.64
C ASN A 24 0.76 -17.48 37.29
N ALA A 25 0.70 -17.61 38.62
CA ALA A 25 1.21 -18.78 39.33
C ALA A 25 0.29 -20.02 39.23
N GLN A 26 -1.03 -19.84 39.09
CA GLN A 26 -1.99 -20.94 38.93
C GLN A 26 -2.22 -21.38 37.47
N MET A 27 -1.83 -20.57 36.48
CA MET A 27 -1.89 -20.92 35.05
C MET A 27 -0.57 -21.45 34.47
N ALA A 28 0.44 -21.72 35.30
CA ALA A 28 1.64 -22.44 34.88
C ALA A 28 1.29 -23.91 34.56
N GLY A 29 0.75 -24.14 33.36
CA GLY A 29 0.64 -25.46 32.76
C GLY A 29 2.03 -26.10 32.58
N PRO A 30 2.08 -27.40 32.23
CA PRO A 30 3.35 -28.08 31.99
C PRO A 30 4.19 -27.27 30.99
N ALA A 31 5.51 -27.24 31.23
CA ALA A 31 6.46 -26.56 30.36
C ALA A 31 6.14 -26.86 28.89
N PRO A 32 6.09 -25.84 28.00
CA PRO A 32 5.76 -26.06 26.61
C PRO A 32 6.69 -27.12 26.05
N GLN A 33 6.10 -28.20 25.52
CA GLN A 33 6.82 -29.16 24.70
C GLN A 33 7.50 -28.38 23.57
N PRO A 34 8.73 -28.75 23.14
CA PRO A 34 9.37 -28.09 22.01
C PRO A 34 8.41 -28.13 20.82
N VAL A 35 8.00 -26.94 20.37
CA VAL A 35 7.14 -26.79 19.20
C VAL A 35 7.93 -27.35 18.02
N ASP A 36 7.37 -28.36 17.35
CA ASP A 36 7.94 -28.94 16.14
C ASP A 36 8.30 -27.83 15.16
N VAL A 37 9.54 -27.87 14.68
CA VAL A 37 10.11 -26.93 13.70
C VAL A 37 9.53 -27.27 12.33
N GLU A 38 8.24 -26.99 12.15
CA GLU A 38 7.58 -26.88 10.85
C GLU A 38 7.60 -25.42 10.36
N LYS A 39 8.51 -24.61 10.91
CA LYS A 39 8.66 -23.20 10.58
C LYS A 39 9.53 -23.04 9.33
N ASN A 40 8.91 -22.49 8.30
CA ASN A 40 9.50 -21.92 7.08
C ASN A 40 9.73 -22.87 5.89
N VAL A 41 8.78 -23.77 5.61
CA VAL A 41 8.68 -24.31 4.22
C VAL A 41 8.00 -23.24 3.36
N PRO A 42 8.62 -22.80 2.24
CA PRO A 42 7.98 -21.87 1.30
C PRO A 42 6.68 -22.47 0.74
N ASP A 43 5.62 -21.69 0.68
CA ASP A 43 4.36 -22.06 0.04
C ASP A 43 4.30 -21.47 -1.37
N GLU A 44 4.65 -22.32 -2.33
CA GLU A 44 4.71 -21.98 -3.76
C GLU A 44 3.32 -21.75 -4.41
N ASN A 45 2.23 -22.13 -3.73
CA ASN A 45 0.87 -22.03 -4.27
C ASN A 45 0.23 -20.66 -4.04
N ILE A 46 0.78 -19.87 -3.11
CA ILE A 46 0.25 -18.54 -2.80
C ILE A 46 0.72 -17.55 -3.86
N LYS A 47 -0.25 -16.96 -4.55
CA LYS A 47 -0.03 -16.01 -5.66
C LYS A 47 -0.39 -14.57 -5.32
N SER A 48 -1.09 -14.34 -4.21
CA SER A 48 -1.50 -13.02 -3.78
C SER A 48 -1.34 -12.88 -2.28
N LEU A 49 -0.75 -11.77 -1.86
CA LEU A 49 -0.59 -11.40 -0.46
C LEU A 49 -1.12 -9.98 -0.25
N ASP A 50 -2.01 -9.83 0.74
CA ASP A 50 -2.62 -8.54 1.09
C ASP A 50 -2.29 -8.19 2.53
N LEU A 51 -1.43 -7.19 2.68
CA LEU A 51 -0.95 -6.63 3.94
C LEU A 51 -1.45 -5.19 4.11
N GLU A 52 -2.59 -4.84 3.53
CA GLU A 52 -3.11 -3.50 3.66
C GLU A 52 -3.29 -3.12 5.15
N TYR A 53 -2.72 -1.97 5.52
CA TYR A 53 -2.95 -1.35 6.81
C TYR A 53 -3.63 0.02 6.61
N VAL A 54 -4.83 0.16 7.17
CA VAL A 54 -5.59 1.42 7.09
C VAL A 54 -5.85 1.91 8.50
N TYR A 55 -5.30 3.08 8.83
CA TYR A 55 -5.69 3.79 10.04
C TYR A 55 -7.09 4.38 9.82
N GLY A 56 -8.04 4.12 10.71
CA GLY A 56 -9.41 4.64 10.59
C GLY A 56 -9.98 5.04 11.94
N GLY A 57 -9.71 6.26 12.40
CA GLY A 57 -10.23 6.78 13.68
C GLY A 57 -9.99 5.82 14.87
N ASP A 58 -10.95 5.72 15.79
CA ASP A 58 -10.92 4.84 16.99
C ASP A 58 -10.77 3.32 16.68
N PHE A 59 -10.72 2.92 15.42
CA PHE A 59 -10.59 1.53 15.00
C PHE A 59 -9.32 1.28 14.18
N ILE A 60 -8.48 0.40 14.71
CA ILE A 60 -7.34 -0.17 13.99
C ILE A 60 -7.90 -1.20 13.00
N MET A 61 -7.76 -0.95 11.69
CA MET A 61 -8.02 -1.93 10.64
C MET A 61 -6.67 -2.42 10.06
N GLY A 62 -6.20 -3.56 10.55
CA GLY A 62 -4.99 -4.23 10.04
C GLY A 62 -3.87 -4.37 11.08
N THR A 63 -2.81 -5.09 10.70
CA THR A 63 -1.59 -5.26 11.50
C THR A 63 -0.46 -4.47 10.85
N LEU A 64 0.23 -3.67 11.67
CA LEU A 64 1.48 -3.03 11.25
C LEU A 64 2.58 -4.04 11.44
N TYR A 65 3.17 -4.50 10.33
CA TYR A 65 4.27 -5.44 10.37
C TYR A 65 5.57 -4.66 10.55
N ASP A 66 6.48 -5.16 11.37
CA ASP A 66 7.85 -4.64 11.35
C ASP A 66 8.64 -5.20 10.15
N LYS A 67 9.88 -4.74 10.01
CA LYS A 67 10.75 -5.10 8.88
C LYS A 67 11.11 -6.59 8.87
N ASP A 68 11.34 -7.16 10.05
CA ASP A 68 11.71 -8.57 10.19
C ASP A 68 10.51 -9.46 9.85
N GLU A 69 9.32 -9.08 10.32
CA GLU A 69 8.06 -9.76 9.98
C GLU A 69 7.77 -9.71 8.48
N LEU A 70 7.91 -8.55 7.83
CA LEU A 70 7.75 -8.43 6.37
C LEU A 70 8.76 -9.31 5.62
N THR A 71 10.01 -9.31 6.08
CA THR A 71 11.08 -10.14 5.48
C THR A 71 10.76 -11.62 5.60
N GLU A 72 10.37 -12.09 6.77
CA GLU A 72 9.97 -13.49 6.99
C GLU A 72 8.77 -13.89 6.12
N MET A 73 7.78 -13.00 5.99
CA MET A 73 6.62 -13.23 5.13
C MET A 73 7.01 -13.33 3.65
N PHE A 74 7.93 -12.49 3.17
CA PHE A 74 8.31 -12.51 1.76
C PHE A 74 9.08 -13.78 1.39
N MET A 75 9.94 -14.27 2.28
CA MET A 75 10.66 -15.54 2.09
C MET A 75 9.71 -16.75 2.01
N LYS A 76 8.50 -16.64 2.56
CA LYS A 76 7.52 -17.73 2.59
C LYS A 76 6.75 -17.88 1.28
N TYR A 77 6.65 -16.84 0.45
CA TYR A 77 5.79 -16.84 -0.74
C TYR A 77 6.55 -16.43 -2.01
N PRO A 78 7.54 -17.23 -2.46
CA PRO A 78 8.45 -16.85 -3.55
C PRO A 78 7.77 -16.69 -4.93
N ASN A 79 6.57 -17.25 -5.09
CA ASN A 79 5.82 -17.27 -6.35
C ASN A 79 4.71 -16.21 -6.43
N LEU A 80 4.76 -15.18 -5.58
CA LEU A 80 3.77 -14.11 -5.57
C LEU A 80 3.70 -13.40 -6.92
N GLU A 81 2.46 -13.18 -7.37
CA GLU A 81 2.12 -12.40 -8.56
C GLU A 81 1.42 -11.09 -8.18
N LYS A 82 0.86 -11.00 -6.96
CA LYS A 82 0.17 -9.81 -6.46
C LYS A 82 0.57 -9.50 -5.03
N LEU A 83 0.96 -8.26 -4.76
CA LEU A 83 1.35 -7.81 -3.43
C LEU A 83 0.67 -6.48 -3.09
N ASN A 84 0.01 -6.43 -1.95
CA ASN A 84 -0.47 -5.18 -1.36
C ASN A 84 0.26 -4.92 -0.05
N ILE A 85 1.05 -3.85 -0.02
CA ILE A 85 1.78 -3.37 1.17
C ILE A 85 1.36 -1.94 1.53
N SER A 86 0.24 -1.47 0.97
CA SER A 86 -0.34 -0.17 1.29
C SER A 86 -0.51 -0.06 2.81
N GLY A 87 -0.12 1.05 3.43
CA GLY A 87 -0.26 1.18 4.88
C GLY A 87 0.96 0.84 5.72
N GLN A 88 1.90 0.07 5.17
CA GLN A 88 2.99 -0.51 5.95
C GLN A 88 4.10 0.51 6.21
N MET A 89 4.09 1.13 7.40
CA MET A 89 5.03 2.20 7.76
C MET A 89 6.50 1.73 7.92
N SER A 90 6.72 0.42 7.97
CA SER A 90 8.05 -0.20 8.01
C SER A 90 8.61 -0.48 6.60
N ALA A 91 7.80 -0.31 5.56
CA ALA A 91 8.22 -0.54 4.18
C ALA A 91 9.06 0.64 3.68
N ASP A 92 10.36 0.59 3.97
CA ASP A 92 11.38 1.52 3.52
C ASP A 92 12.03 1.06 2.19
N GLU A 93 13.04 1.80 1.70
CA GLU A 93 13.77 1.44 0.46
C GLU A 93 14.35 0.02 0.48
N GLU A 94 14.74 -0.50 1.65
CA GLU A 94 15.30 -1.86 1.77
C GLU A 94 14.21 -2.92 1.61
N ILE A 95 13.02 -2.70 2.18
CA ILE A 95 11.85 -3.56 1.92
C ILE A 95 11.49 -3.57 0.43
N PHE A 96 11.57 -2.42 -0.25
CA PHE A 96 11.25 -2.34 -1.69
C PHE A 96 12.31 -3.04 -2.55
N ALA A 97 13.58 -2.94 -2.17
CA ALA A 97 14.65 -3.73 -2.79
C ALA A 97 14.46 -5.24 -2.55
N LEU A 98 13.98 -5.64 -1.36
CA LEU A 98 13.70 -7.04 -1.04
C LEU A 98 12.52 -7.59 -1.87
N ILE A 99 11.47 -6.80 -2.10
CA ILE A 99 10.34 -7.17 -2.96
C ILE A 99 10.83 -7.56 -4.36
N HIS A 100 11.78 -6.78 -4.90
CA HIS A 100 12.43 -7.08 -6.18
C HIS A 100 13.14 -8.43 -6.16
N ASP A 101 13.96 -8.69 -5.13
CA ASP A 101 14.77 -9.91 -5.06
C ASP A 101 13.92 -11.17 -4.83
N GLN A 102 12.82 -11.06 -4.07
CA GLN A 102 12.04 -12.21 -3.62
C GLN A 102 10.90 -12.60 -4.56
N PHE A 103 10.37 -11.66 -5.35
CA PHE A 103 9.18 -11.92 -6.17
C PHE A 103 9.48 -11.67 -7.64
N PRO A 104 10.14 -12.60 -8.35
CA PRO A 104 10.43 -12.44 -9.78
C PRO A 104 9.19 -12.57 -10.69
N LEU A 105 8.04 -12.96 -10.15
CA LEU A 105 6.79 -13.18 -10.89
C LEU A 105 5.69 -12.12 -10.59
N LEU A 106 6.01 -11.11 -9.78
CA LEU A 106 5.11 -10.04 -9.38
C LEU A 106 4.60 -9.26 -10.60
N LYS A 107 3.29 -9.23 -10.79
CA LYS A 107 2.63 -8.48 -11.86
C LYS A 107 1.86 -7.28 -11.33
N GLU A 108 1.39 -7.36 -10.09
CA GLU A 108 0.57 -6.33 -9.46
C GLU A 108 1.16 -5.94 -8.11
N VAL A 109 1.33 -4.64 -7.90
CA VAL A 109 1.78 -4.09 -6.62
C VAL A 109 0.93 -2.90 -6.19
N LYS A 110 0.48 -2.93 -4.94
CA LYS A 110 -0.28 -1.84 -4.31
C LYS A 110 0.53 -1.23 -3.18
N ILE A 111 0.81 0.05 -3.34
CA ILE A 111 1.67 0.85 -2.46
C ILE A 111 0.99 2.20 -2.25
N ASN A 112 -0.28 2.13 -1.86
CA ASN A 112 -1.04 3.35 -1.60
C ASN A 112 -0.48 4.01 -0.33
N GLY A 113 -0.43 5.34 -0.36
CA GLY A 113 -0.09 6.11 0.82
C GLY A 113 -1.09 5.84 1.94
N SER A 114 -0.58 5.83 3.17
CA SER A 114 -1.39 5.59 4.37
C SER A 114 -1.89 6.92 4.90
N LEU A 115 -3.20 7.04 5.10
CA LEU A 115 -3.79 8.14 5.87
C LEU A 115 -3.31 8.05 7.31
N ARG A 116 -2.41 8.94 7.75
CA ARG A 116 -2.16 9.14 9.19
C ARG A 116 -3.14 10.18 9.70
N PHE A 117 -4.01 9.77 10.61
CA PHE A 117 -4.85 10.71 11.35
C PHE A 117 -3.96 11.38 12.40
N VAL A 118 -3.61 12.65 12.17
CA VAL A 118 -2.88 13.45 13.14
C VAL A 118 -3.90 14.09 14.04
N ASN A 119 -4.33 13.34 15.07
CA ASN A 119 -4.57 13.79 16.44
C ASN A 119 -5.12 12.62 17.26
N GLY A 120 -4.71 12.54 18.54
CA GLY A 120 -5.06 11.43 19.46
C GLY A 120 -6.55 11.35 19.84
N ASP A 121 -7.40 12.16 19.21
CA ASP A 121 -8.86 12.17 19.27
C ASP A 121 -9.51 11.55 18.02
N GLY A 122 -8.70 11.03 17.08
CA GLY A 122 -9.18 10.41 15.84
C GLY A 122 -9.64 11.41 14.77
N MET A 123 -9.41 12.71 14.97
CA MET A 123 -9.86 13.76 14.06
C MET A 123 -8.72 14.23 13.13
N VAL A 124 -8.99 14.28 11.82
CA VAL A 124 -8.10 14.93 10.82
C VAL A 124 -8.63 16.33 10.60
N TYR A 125 -7.82 17.35 10.93
CA TYR A 125 -8.25 18.75 10.86
C TYR A 125 -7.96 19.40 9.50
N SER A 126 -7.08 18.83 8.67
CA SER A 126 -6.89 19.23 7.26
C SER A 126 -6.07 18.20 6.44
N TYR A 127 -6.16 18.24 5.10
CA TYR A 127 -5.32 17.42 4.20
C TYR A 127 -3.81 17.67 4.40
N GLN A 128 -3.45 18.90 4.76
CA GLN A 128 -2.06 19.31 5.07
C GLN A 128 -1.54 18.68 6.37
N GLU A 129 -2.45 18.21 7.22
CA GLU A 129 -2.14 17.53 8.48
C GLU A 129 -2.22 16.00 8.35
N VAL A 130 -2.68 15.46 7.22
CA VAL A 130 -2.52 14.03 6.95
C VAL A 130 -1.06 13.78 6.66
N ASN A 131 -0.39 13.08 7.57
CA ASN A 131 0.96 12.63 7.32
C ASN A 131 0.90 11.35 6.48
N TRP A 132 0.80 11.55 5.16
CA TRP A 132 0.96 10.48 4.19
C TRP A 132 2.29 9.81 4.43
N TYR A 133 2.30 8.49 4.63
CA TYR A 133 3.59 7.78 4.60
C TYR A 133 4.18 7.98 3.21
N PRO A 134 5.31 8.71 3.08
CA PRO A 134 5.78 9.12 1.78
C PRO A 134 6.34 7.91 1.05
N VAL A 135 5.68 7.50 -0.02
CA VAL A 135 6.33 6.65 -1.03
C VAL A 135 7.22 7.59 -1.84
N SER A 136 8.52 7.57 -1.57
CA SER A 136 9.47 8.45 -2.24
C SER A 136 9.73 8.00 -3.68
N SER A 137 10.29 8.88 -4.49
CA SER A 137 10.69 8.54 -5.86
C SER A 137 11.81 7.50 -5.88
N GLU A 138 12.65 7.49 -4.84
CA GLU A 138 13.75 6.57 -4.60
C GLU A 138 13.22 5.17 -4.28
N MET A 139 12.22 5.06 -3.41
CA MET A 139 11.55 3.78 -3.10
C MET A 139 10.92 3.17 -4.34
N LEU A 140 10.23 3.97 -5.16
CA LEU A 140 9.72 3.49 -6.45
C LEU A 140 10.84 3.10 -7.40
N GLY A 141 11.91 3.89 -7.47
CA GLY A 141 13.11 3.56 -8.22
C GLY A 141 13.68 2.20 -7.85
N ALA A 142 13.76 1.88 -6.55
CA ALA A 142 14.22 0.59 -6.04
C ALA A 142 13.30 -0.57 -6.47
N LEU A 143 11.98 -0.36 -6.44
CA LEU A 143 11.00 -1.36 -6.87
C LEU A 143 11.10 -1.67 -8.37
N VAL A 144 11.28 -0.64 -9.21
CA VAL A 144 11.20 -0.81 -10.67
C VAL A 144 12.56 -0.92 -11.36
N GLN A 145 13.69 -0.83 -10.64
CA GLN A 145 15.01 -0.66 -11.25
C GLN A 145 15.41 -1.74 -12.26
N ASN A 146 14.73 -2.91 -12.31
CA ASN A 146 14.86 -3.94 -13.34
C ASN A 146 13.58 -4.76 -13.56
N TYR A 147 12.42 -4.22 -13.17
CA TYR A 147 11.21 -5.02 -13.04
C TYR A 147 10.35 -5.03 -14.32
N SER A 148 10.80 -5.80 -15.30
CA SER A 148 10.15 -5.84 -16.62
C SER A 148 8.76 -6.48 -16.67
N ALA A 149 8.31 -7.18 -15.63
CA ALA A 149 7.06 -7.95 -15.64
C ALA A 149 5.89 -7.31 -14.86
N ILE A 150 6.10 -6.16 -14.21
CA ILE A 150 5.00 -5.47 -13.53
C ILE A 150 4.04 -4.92 -14.61
N GLU A 151 2.78 -5.30 -14.47
CA GLU A 151 1.68 -4.90 -15.35
C GLU A 151 0.78 -3.87 -14.66
N ASN A 152 0.63 -3.94 -13.33
CA ASN A 152 -0.34 -3.11 -12.59
C ASN A 152 0.31 -2.46 -11.35
N ILE A 153 0.22 -1.14 -11.25
CA ILE A 153 0.74 -0.37 -10.10
C ILE A 153 -0.36 0.51 -9.51
N HIS A 154 -0.56 0.43 -8.20
CA HIS A 154 -1.46 1.32 -7.48
C HIS A 154 -0.71 2.20 -6.47
N LEU A 155 -0.83 3.51 -6.67
CA LEU A 155 -0.13 4.57 -5.93
C LEU A 155 -1.10 5.65 -5.46
N SER A 156 -2.32 5.25 -5.12
CA SER A 156 -3.32 6.18 -4.60
C SER A 156 -2.78 6.85 -3.33
N LEU A 157 -3.08 8.14 -3.16
CA LEU A 157 -2.72 8.90 -1.96
C LEU A 157 -1.23 8.91 -1.62
N SER A 158 -0.37 8.67 -2.61
CA SER A 158 1.07 8.68 -2.43
C SER A 158 1.66 10.06 -2.72
N THR A 159 2.87 10.30 -2.23
CA THR A 159 3.61 11.54 -2.44
C THR A 159 4.36 11.58 -3.78
N VAL A 160 4.07 10.63 -4.68
CA VAL A 160 4.74 10.47 -5.96
C VAL A 160 4.59 11.71 -6.82
N ASN A 161 5.64 12.01 -7.57
CA ASN A 161 5.75 13.21 -8.40
C ASN A 161 6.20 12.83 -9.82
N ASP A 162 6.40 13.83 -10.68
CA ASP A 162 6.83 13.61 -12.07
C ASP A 162 8.17 12.84 -12.19
N GLU A 163 9.11 13.02 -11.25
CA GLU A 163 10.37 12.26 -11.25
C GLU A 163 10.13 10.77 -10.98
N ALA A 164 9.22 10.46 -10.05
CA ALA A 164 8.82 9.08 -9.81
C ALA A 164 8.19 8.44 -11.06
N LEU A 165 7.35 9.18 -11.80
CA LEU A 165 6.77 8.70 -13.05
C LEU A 165 7.82 8.48 -14.15
N GLU A 166 8.88 9.31 -14.19
CA GLU A 166 10.02 9.10 -15.09
C GLU A 166 10.84 7.84 -14.73
N LYS A 167 10.96 7.51 -13.44
CA LYS A 167 11.59 6.25 -13.02
C LYS A 167 10.71 5.05 -13.42
N LEU A 168 9.39 5.15 -13.23
CA LEU A 168 8.43 4.12 -13.64
C LEU A 168 8.45 3.86 -15.14
N SER A 169 8.52 4.91 -15.97
CA SER A 169 8.52 4.76 -17.42
C SER A 169 9.71 3.96 -17.97
N VAL A 170 10.84 4.01 -17.29
CA VAL A 170 12.05 3.26 -17.67
C VAL A 170 12.06 1.87 -17.03
N GLY A 171 11.60 1.77 -15.77
CA GLY A 171 11.71 0.55 -14.97
C GLY A 171 10.61 -0.49 -15.19
N ALA A 172 9.41 -0.07 -15.63
CA ALA A 172 8.24 -0.94 -15.78
C ALA A 172 7.67 -0.94 -17.21
N PRO A 173 8.41 -1.40 -18.23
CA PRO A 173 8.00 -1.34 -19.64
C PRO A 173 6.74 -2.17 -20.00
N ALA A 174 6.37 -3.14 -19.16
CA ALA A 174 5.16 -3.95 -19.32
C ALA A 174 3.93 -3.38 -18.62
N LEU A 175 4.03 -2.19 -18.01
CA LEU A 175 2.94 -1.57 -17.28
C LEU A 175 1.74 -1.31 -18.19
N LYS A 176 0.59 -1.83 -17.79
CA LYS A 176 -0.73 -1.73 -18.43
C LYS A 176 -1.66 -0.80 -17.66
N GLU A 177 -1.63 -0.86 -16.34
CA GLU A 177 -2.55 -0.11 -15.49
C GLU A 177 -1.80 0.66 -14.41
N ILE A 178 -2.11 1.95 -14.26
CA ILE A 178 -1.61 2.77 -13.16
C ILE A 178 -2.73 3.53 -12.46
N THR A 179 -2.76 3.45 -11.13
CA THR A 179 -3.67 4.24 -10.28
C THR A 179 -2.91 5.32 -9.53
N LEU A 180 -3.30 6.58 -9.76
CA LEU A 180 -2.72 7.81 -9.20
C LEU A 180 -3.76 8.66 -8.46
N ARG A 181 -4.83 8.03 -7.94
CA ARG A 181 -5.91 8.77 -7.27
C ARG A 181 -5.39 9.62 -6.12
N GLY A 182 -5.65 10.92 -6.17
CA GLY A 182 -5.20 11.87 -5.15
C GLY A 182 -3.67 12.03 -5.04
N ALA A 183 -2.90 11.65 -6.07
CA ALA A 183 -1.45 11.88 -6.13
C ALA A 183 -1.15 13.35 -6.49
N VAL A 184 -1.29 14.25 -5.51
CA VAL A 184 -1.29 15.73 -5.71
C VAL A 184 -0.03 16.33 -6.35
N ASN A 185 1.10 15.62 -6.32
CA ASN A 185 2.37 16.11 -6.85
C ASN A 185 2.64 15.68 -8.30
N VAL A 186 1.71 14.94 -8.92
CA VAL A 186 1.78 14.56 -10.33
C VAL A 186 1.15 15.65 -11.19
N THR A 187 1.85 16.03 -12.26
CA THR A 187 1.40 17.04 -13.22
C THR A 187 1.22 16.47 -14.62
N ASP A 188 0.68 17.29 -15.52
CA ASP A 188 0.63 17.04 -16.97
C ASP A 188 1.96 16.50 -17.54
N LYS A 189 3.09 17.06 -17.09
CA LYS A 189 4.41 16.66 -17.59
C LYS A 189 4.71 15.20 -17.25
N GLY A 190 4.49 14.79 -16.00
CA GLY A 190 4.75 13.42 -15.55
C GLY A 190 3.89 12.40 -16.28
N ILE A 191 2.59 12.70 -16.45
CA ILE A 191 1.66 11.81 -17.19
C ILE A 191 2.06 11.70 -18.66
N LEU A 192 2.39 12.80 -19.33
CA LEU A 192 2.81 12.77 -20.73
C LEU A 192 4.10 11.98 -20.94
N VAL A 193 5.07 12.08 -20.02
CA VAL A 193 6.29 11.24 -20.04
C VAL A 193 5.92 9.77 -19.95
N LEU A 194 5.07 9.41 -18.98
CA LEU A 194 4.64 8.04 -18.74
C LEU A 194 3.92 7.45 -19.96
N VAL A 195 2.99 8.19 -20.56
CA VAL A 195 2.22 7.77 -21.74
C VAL A 195 3.06 7.74 -23.03
N ALA A 196 4.10 8.56 -23.14
CA ALA A 196 4.97 8.57 -24.31
C ALA A 196 5.94 7.38 -24.36
N THR A 197 6.19 6.75 -23.22
CA THR A 197 7.29 5.78 -23.03
C THR A 197 6.80 4.36 -22.78
N LEU A 198 5.58 4.19 -22.26
CA LEU A 198 4.99 2.89 -21.96
C LEU A 198 4.05 2.43 -23.09
N PRO A 199 4.50 1.56 -24.01
CA PRO A 199 3.70 1.15 -25.16
C PRO A 199 2.55 0.21 -24.80
N SER A 200 2.63 -0.44 -23.63
CA SER A 200 1.65 -1.41 -23.15
C SER A 200 0.59 -0.78 -22.26
N LEU A 201 0.64 0.54 -22.01
CA LEU A 201 -0.26 1.20 -21.09
C LEU A 201 -1.68 1.22 -21.68
N GLU A 202 -2.62 0.65 -20.94
CA GLU A 202 -4.02 0.47 -21.32
C GLU A 202 -4.93 1.41 -20.53
N SER A 203 -4.63 1.66 -19.24
CA SER A 203 -5.45 2.54 -18.40
C SER A 203 -4.68 3.38 -17.39
N ILE A 204 -5.22 4.57 -17.11
CA ILE A 204 -4.75 5.49 -16.08
C ILE A 204 -5.93 5.95 -15.23
N ASP A 205 -5.82 5.81 -13.92
CA ASP A 205 -6.81 6.31 -12.97
C ASP A 205 -6.26 7.52 -12.20
N ILE A 206 -6.73 8.71 -12.55
CA ILE A 206 -6.36 10.01 -11.96
C ILE A 206 -7.53 10.66 -11.21
N ARG A 207 -8.52 9.85 -10.81
CA ARG A 207 -9.68 10.36 -10.10
C ARG A 207 -9.29 11.10 -8.81
N PRO A 208 -10.07 12.12 -8.44
CA PRO A 208 -9.99 12.67 -7.10
C PRO A 208 -10.15 11.58 -6.04
N PHE A 209 -9.34 11.64 -4.99
CA PHE A 209 -9.65 10.89 -3.79
C PHE A 209 -10.64 11.69 -2.94
N THR A 210 -11.81 11.11 -2.68
CA THR A 210 -12.84 11.74 -1.86
C THR A 210 -12.86 11.12 -0.47
N LEU A 211 -12.66 11.93 0.57
CA LEU A 211 -12.85 11.50 1.95
C LEU A 211 -14.34 11.26 2.20
N GLN A 212 -14.70 10.16 2.86
CA GLN A 212 -16.10 9.84 3.20
C GLN A 212 -16.75 10.88 4.13
N GLN A 213 -15.95 11.74 4.78
CA GLN A 213 -16.41 12.84 5.65
C GLN A 213 -15.58 14.12 5.39
N PRO A 214 -15.99 14.97 4.43
CA PRO A 214 -15.37 16.29 4.24
C PRO A 214 -15.54 17.19 5.46
N MET A 215 -14.43 17.69 6.00
CA MET A 215 -14.44 18.79 6.96
C MET A 215 -14.24 20.09 6.17
N ASN A 216 -15.18 21.03 6.28
CA ASN A 216 -15.17 22.37 5.64
C ASN A 216 -15.51 22.45 4.14
N GLY A 217 -16.11 21.41 3.56
CA GLY A 217 -16.55 21.41 2.16
C GLY A 217 -15.46 21.10 1.13
N GLU A 218 -14.19 21.02 1.55
CA GLU A 218 -13.10 20.48 0.75
C GLU A 218 -13.01 18.96 0.98
N SER A 219 -13.70 18.20 0.12
CA SER A 219 -13.78 16.73 0.24
C SER A 219 -12.78 15.97 -0.60
N MET A 220 -12.12 16.66 -1.53
CA MET A 220 -11.47 16.04 -2.67
C MET A 220 -10.01 16.43 -2.74
N VAL A 221 -9.19 15.41 -2.93
CA VAL A 221 -7.77 15.51 -3.20
C VAL A 221 -7.59 15.21 -4.67
N THR A 222 -7.22 16.20 -5.46
CA THR A 222 -7.16 16.06 -6.92
C THR A 222 -5.73 16.06 -7.42
N THR A 223 -5.47 15.16 -8.36
CA THR A 223 -4.36 15.26 -9.31
C THR A 223 -4.64 16.43 -10.26
N GLN A 224 -3.68 17.33 -10.46
CA GLN A 224 -3.89 18.51 -11.32
C GLN A 224 -3.55 18.19 -12.78
N ILE A 225 -4.42 17.44 -13.45
CA ILE A 225 -4.26 17.08 -14.87
C ILE A 225 -5.24 17.87 -15.73
N SER A 226 -4.74 18.52 -16.78
CA SER A 226 -5.56 19.34 -17.68
C SER A 226 -6.46 18.48 -18.58
N LYS A 227 -7.60 19.05 -18.99
CA LYS A 227 -8.53 18.36 -19.89
C LYS A 227 -7.91 18.08 -21.25
N GLU A 228 -7.04 18.97 -21.70
CA GLU A 228 -6.27 18.82 -22.94
C GLU A 228 -5.40 17.57 -22.91
N VAL A 229 -4.66 17.35 -21.81
CA VAL A 229 -3.83 16.16 -21.61
C VAL A 229 -4.69 14.91 -21.52
N ILE A 230 -5.81 14.94 -20.80
CA ILE A 230 -6.76 13.82 -20.74
C ILE A 230 -7.25 13.41 -22.13
N GLN A 231 -7.60 14.39 -22.98
CA GLN A 231 -8.02 14.11 -24.35
C GLN A 231 -6.88 13.59 -25.22
N GLU A 232 -5.65 14.06 -25.02
CA GLU A 232 -4.48 13.52 -25.71
C GLU A 232 -4.28 12.02 -25.38
N ILE A 233 -4.37 11.67 -24.10
CA ILE A 233 -4.20 10.28 -23.62
C ILE A 233 -5.29 9.39 -24.21
N ARG A 234 -6.56 9.82 -24.13
CA ARG A 234 -7.69 9.11 -24.76
C ARG A 234 -7.51 8.97 -26.28
N GLY A 235 -6.95 9.98 -26.94
CA GLY A 235 -6.62 9.96 -28.37
C GLY A 235 -5.57 8.91 -28.75
N ARG A 236 -4.77 8.42 -27.79
CA ARG A 236 -3.82 7.31 -27.95
C ARG A 236 -4.45 5.94 -27.70
N GLY A 237 -5.75 5.88 -27.38
CA GLY A 237 -6.48 4.65 -27.10
C GLY A 237 -6.36 4.16 -25.65
N ILE A 238 -5.82 5.00 -24.75
CA ILE A 238 -5.66 4.68 -23.33
C ILE A 238 -6.92 5.10 -22.59
N GLU A 239 -7.46 4.21 -21.75
CA GLU A 239 -8.59 4.51 -20.89
C GLU A 239 -8.17 5.44 -19.75
N VAL A 240 -8.94 6.51 -19.52
CA VAL A 240 -8.65 7.49 -18.46
C VAL A 240 -9.86 7.59 -17.57
N TYR A 241 -9.68 7.22 -16.30
CA TYR A 241 -10.63 7.46 -15.22
C TYR A 241 -10.31 8.81 -14.57
N ASP A 242 -11.19 9.80 -14.75
CA ASP A 242 -11.04 11.15 -14.24
C ASP A 242 -12.24 11.58 -13.37
N GLU A 243 -12.31 12.85 -12.99
CA GLU A 243 -13.38 13.42 -12.16
C GLU A 243 -14.82 13.24 -12.71
N THR A 244 -14.97 12.82 -13.97
CA THR A 244 -16.26 12.58 -14.63
C THR A 244 -16.77 11.13 -14.51
N ASP A 245 -15.95 10.21 -13.98
CA ASP A 245 -16.23 8.78 -13.83
C ASP A 245 -16.69 8.35 -12.42
#